data_AF-A0A0F0KY38-F1
#
_entry.id   AF-A0A0F0KY38-F1
#
_cell.length_a   1.000
_cell.length_b   1.000
_cell.length_c   1.000
_cell.angle_alpha   90.00
_cell.angle_beta   90.00
_cell.angle_gamma   90.00
#
_symmetry.space_group_name_H-M   'P 1'
#
loop_
_entity.id
_entity.type
_entity.pdbx_description
1 polymer ?
#
loop_
_entity_poly.entity_id
_entity_poly.type
_entity_poly.pdbx_seq_one_letter_code
_entity_poly.pdbx_strand_id
1 'polypeptide(L)'
;MTPRSQDDRGVSLIELVVVVAILGVVSLVLGTLFSNMWRSQVAVSAQSQATTRGQLVASEVERAMRNAVAFDVSADGSTIRVNTALGGGLQCQAFQLAADGLHMTVSSSPAPSSGWPVWQADVAAGSGAFISQSGNSVAYSFDALSRSGAQVVAAPVHFQGTAYMRNSAAGSLSPCW
;
A
#
# COMPACT_ATOMS: atom_id res chain seq x y z
N MET A 1 -46.08 -12.57 65.36
CA MET A 1 -45.00 -11.62 65.70
C MET A 1 -43.76 -12.07 64.94
N THR A 2 -43.58 -11.59 63.72
CA THR A 2 -42.46 -11.94 62.84
C THR A 2 -41.41 -10.84 62.92
N PRO A 3 -40.20 -11.10 63.42
CA PRO A 3 -39.15 -10.09 63.38
C PRO A 3 -38.70 -9.92 61.93
N ARG A 4 -39.01 -8.76 61.34
CA ARG A 4 -38.27 -8.23 60.19
C ARG A 4 -36.91 -7.77 60.72
N SER A 5 -35.86 -8.57 60.54
CA SER A 5 -34.51 -8.03 60.53
C SER A 5 -34.33 -7.32 59.19
N GLN A 6 -34.63 -6.03 59.16
CA GLN A 6 -34.04 -5.16 58.15
C GLN A 6 -32.55 -5.13 58.46
N ASP A 7 -31.77 -5.94 57.74
CA ASP A 7 -30.34 -5.72 57.56
C ASP A 7 -30.17 -4.43 56.73
N ASP A 8 -30.52 -3.29 57.31
CA ASP A 8 -30.10 -1.97 56.84
C ASP A 8 -28.65 -1.76 57.30
N ARG A 9 -27.75 -2.63 56.83
CA ARG A 9 -26.31 -2.48 57.01
C ARG A 9 -25.84 -1.46 55.99
N GLY A 10 -25.76 -0.21 56.42
CA GLY A 10 -25.15 0.87 55.64
C GLY A 10 -23.77 0.46 55.16
N VAL A 11 -23.51 0.69 53.87
CA VAL A 11 -22.22 0.42 53.23
C VAL A 11 -21.13 1.09 54.04
N SER A 12 -20.16 0.29 54.50
CA SER A 12 -19.03 0.82 55.25
C SER A 12 -18.18 1.69 54.34
N LEU A 13 -17.65 2.82 54.85
CA LEU A 13 -16.80 3.71 54.06
C LEU A 13 -15.59 2.98 53.46
N ILE A 14 -15.05 1.97 54.17
CA ILE A 14 -13.96 1.14 53.65
C ILE A 14 -14.42 0.24 52.49
N GLU A 15 -15.65 -0.27 52.52
CA GLU A 15 -16.21 -1.11 51.47
C GLU A 15 -16.40 -0.29 50.18
N LEU A 16 -16.89 0.94 50.30
CA LEU A 16 -16.98 1.89 49.18
C LEU A 16 -15.60 2.19 48.58
N VAL A 17 -14.59 2.46 49.41
CA VAL A 17 -13.22 2.75 48.96
C VAL A 17 -12.62 1.53 48.23
N VAL A 18 -12.82 0.32 48.75
CA VAL A 18 -12.36 -0.91 48.10
C VAL A 18 -13.05 -1.12 46.75
N VAL A 19 -14.37 -0.92 46.67
CA VAL A 19 -15.12 -1.03 45.40
C VAL A 19 -14.62 -0.03 44.37
N VAL A 20 -14.44 1.24 44.75
CA VAL A 20 -13.91 2.27 43.84
C VAL A 20 -12.48 1.94 43.39
N ALA A 21 -11.63 1.44 44.29
CA ALA A 21 -10.27 1.02 43.95
C ALA A 21 -10.28 -0.15 42.94
N ILE A 22 -11.11 -1.17 43.16
CA ILE A 22 -11.26 -2.31 42.24
C ILE A 22 -11.78 -1.83 40.88
N LEU A 23 -12.83 -1.01 40.86
CA LEU A 23 -13.37 -0.46 39.61
C LEU A 23 -12.35 0.40 38.85
N GLY A 24 -11.52 1.16 39.57
CA GLY A 24 -10.42 1.92 38.99
C GLY A 24 -9.40 1.02 38.29
N VAL A 25 -8.97 -0.06 38.96
CA VAL A 25 -8.04 -1.05 38.37
C VAL A 25 -8.66 -1.73 37.15
N VAL A 26 -9.91 -2.18 37.25
CA VAL A 26 -10.63 -2.81 36.12
C VAL A 26 -10.75 -1.85 34.94
N SER A 27 -11.08 -0.58 35.20
CA SER A 27 -11.20 0.44 34.15
C SER A 27 -9.86 0.71 33.46
N LEU A 28 -8.75 0.73 34.21
CA LEU A 28 -7.41 0.86 33.63
C LEU A 28 -7.08 -0.32 32.71
N VAL A 29 -7.35 -1.55 33.15
CA VAL A 29 -7.13 -2.75 32.34
C VAL A 29 -7.97 -2.67 31.05
N LEU A 30 -9.27 -2.38 31.15
CA LEU A 30 -10.13 -2.24 29.99
C LEU A 30 -9.68 -1.11 29.06
N GLY A 31 -9.21 0.02 29.60
CA GLY A 31 -8.68 1.13 28.82
C GLY A 31 -7.44 0.73 28.00
N THR A 32 -6.53 -0.04 28.59
CA THR A 32 -5.35 -0.53 27.85
C THR A 32 -5.73 -1.51 26.74
N LEU A 33 -6.66 -2.43 27.01
CA LEU A 33 -7.16 -3.38 26.01
C LEU A 33 -7.84 -2.66 24.84
N PHE A 34 -8.69 -1.68 25.15
CA PHE A 34 -9.37 -0.88 24.13
C PHE A 34 -8.37 -0.11 23.25
N SER A 35 -7.35 0.52 23.85
CA SER A 35 -6.31 1.23 23.11
C SER A 35 -5.53 0.30 22.18
N ASN A 36 -5.18 -0.89 22.67
CA ASN A 36 -4.49 -1.90 21.86
C ASN A 36 -5.35 -2.40 20.69
N MET A 37 -6.64 -2.65 20.93
CA MET A 37 -7.58 -3.08 19.90
C MET A 37 -7.73 -2.01 18.81
N TRP A 38 -7.84 -0.74 19.21
CA TRP A 38 -7.94 0.38 18.26
C TRP A 38 -6.70 0.49 17.38
N ARG A 39 -5.51 0.44 17.99
CA ARG A 39 -4.24 0.47 17.23
C ARG A 39 -4.13 -0.70 16.26
N SER A 40 -4.54 -1.90 16.69
CA SER A 40 -4.56 -3.08 15.83
C SER A 40 -5.51 -2.92 14.64
N GLN A 41 -6.69 -2.33 14.83
CA GLN A 41 -7.64 -2.09 13.73
C GLN A 41 -7.09 -1.10 12.70
N VAL A 42 -6.46 -0.02 13.17
CA VAL A 42 -5.79 0.96 12.30
C VAL A 42 -4.68 0.29 11.48
N ALA A 43 -3.85 -0.55 12.12
CA ALA A 43 -2.78 -1.28 11.44
C ALA A 43 -3.31 -2.25 10.36
N VAL A 44 -4.35 -3.03 10.68
CA VAL A 44 -4.97 -3.98 9.73
C VAL A 44 -5.60 -3.25 8.55
N SER A 45 -6.32 -2.15 8.81
CA SER A 45 -6.91 -1.33 7.75
C SER A 45 -5.85 -0.74 6.82
N ALA A 46 -4.78 -0.17 7.39
CA ALA A 46 -3.68 0.39 6.62
C ALA A 46 -2.94 -0.68 5.78
N GLN A 47 -2.75 -1.89 6.33
CA GLN A 47 -2.12 -3.00 5.62
C GLN A 47 -3.02 -3.53 4.48
N SER A 48 -4.34 -3.57 4.68
CA SER A 48 -5.28 -3.91 3.62
C SER A 48 -5.24 -2.89 2.48
N GLN A 49 -5.17 -1.59 2.79
CA GLN A 49 -5.05 -0.54 1.77
C GLN A 49 -3.71 -0.62 1.03
N ALA A 50 -2.60 -0.86 1.74
CA ALA A 50 -1.29 -1.09 1.14
C ALA A 50 -1.34 -2.30 0.18
N THR A 51 -1.99 -3.39 0.58
CA THR A 51 -2.15 -4.58 -0.26
C THR A 51 -2.92 -4.27 -1.55
N THR A 52 -4.08 -3.61 -1.44
CA THR A 52 -4.88 -3.22 -2.61
C THR A 52 -4.09 -2.32 -3.57
N ARG A 53 -3.34 -1.35 -3.04
CA ARG A 53 -2.49 -0.47 -3.85
C ARG A 53 -1.38 -1.23 -4.56
N GLY A 54 -0.69 -2.12 -3.85
CA GLY A 54 0.38 -2.89 -4.47
C GLY A 54 -0.14 -3.87 -5.52
N GLN A 55 -1.30 -4.49 -5.30
CA GLN A 55 -1.97 -5.30 -6.31
C GLN A 55 -2.34 -4.48 -7.55
N LEU A 56 -2.85 -3.27 -7.38
CA LEU A 56 -3.15 -2.36 -8.48
C LEU A 56 -1.89 -2.05 -9.30
N VAL A 57 -0.80 -1.63 -8.65
CA VAL A 57 0.48 -1.32 -9.31
C VAL A 57 1.04 -2.53 -10.04
N ALA A 58 1.13 -3.68 -9.37
CA ALA A 58 1.61 -4.92 -9.97
C ALA A 58 0.76 -5.32 -11.19
N SER A 59 -0.56 -5.28 -11.06
CA SER A 59 -1.47 -5.63 -12.15
C SER A 59 -1.33 -4.72 -13.36
N GLU A 60 -1.06 -3.43 -13.14
CA GLU A 60 -0.88 -2.47 -14.22
C GLU A 60 0.47 -2.57 -14.92
N VAL A 61 1.55 -2.74 -14.16
CA VAL A 61 2.87 -3.01 -14.75
C VAL A 61 2.81 -4.29 -15.58
N GLU A 62 2.21 -5.35 -15.06
CA GLU A 62 2.03 -6.58 -15.80
C GLU A 62 1.11 -6.42 -17.02
N ARG A 63 0.03 -5.64 -16.92
CA ARG A 63 -0.86 -5.37 -18.06
C ARG A 63 -0.14 -4.59 -19.14
N ALA A 64 0.62 -3.56 -18.78
CA ALA A 64 1.43 -2.77 -19.70
C ALA A 64 2.43 -3.68 -20.43
N MET A 65 3.18 -4.47 -19.68
CA MET A 65 4.18 -5.39 -20.24
C MET A 65 3.55 -6.48 -21.12
N ARG A 66 2.45 -7.10 -20.69
CA ARG A 66 1.75 -8.13 -21.50
C ARG A 66 1.30 -7.59 -22.86
N ASN A 67 0.98 -6.29 -22.95
CA ASN A 67 0.54 -5.62 -24.18
C ASN A 67 1.65 -4.77 -24.82
N ALA A 68 2.88 -4.85 -24.31
CA ALA A 68 4.01 -4.11 -24.83
C ALA A 68 4.39 -4.60 -26.23
N VAL A 69 4.69 -3.65 -27.11
CA VAL A 69 5.32 -3.86 -28.42
C VAL A 69 6.81 -3.53 -28.32
N ALA A 70 7.15 -2.54 -27.50
CA ALA A 70 8.50 -2.19 -27.11
C ALA A 70 8.48 -1.62 -25.68
N PHE A 71 9.59 -1.77 -24.96
CA PHE A 71 9.78 -1.17 -23.65
C PHE A 71 11.25 -0.79 -23.44
N ASP A 72 11.48 0.12 -22.50
CA ASP A 72 12.80 0.56 -22.05
C ASP A 72 12.78 0.73 -20.54
N VAL A 73 13.88 0.37 -19.90
CA VAL A 73 14.10 0.52 -18.46
C VAL A 73 15.28 1.45 -18.27
N SER A 74 15.10 2.47 -17.44
CA SER A 74 16.19 3.40 -17.13
C SER A 74 17.35 2.68 -16.43
N ALA A 75 18.57 3.20 -16.60
CA ALA A 75 19.78 2.57 -16.07
C ALA A 75 19.79 2.42 -14.54
N ASP A 76 19.09 3.30 -13.83
CA ASP A 76 18.89 3.25 -12.37
C ASP A 76 17.74 2.33 -11.95
N GLY A 77 17.00 1.76 -12.91
CA GLY A 77 15.85 0.89 -12.67
C GLY A 77 14.67 1.58 -12.01
N SER A 78 14.63 2.92 -11.98
CA SER A 78 13.54 3.70 -11.38
C SER A 78 12.35 3.87 -12.32
N THR A 79 12.58 3.77 -13.63
CA THR A 79 11.62 4.12 -14.66
C THR A 79 11.48 3.01 -15.68
N ILE A 80 10.24 2.72 -16.06
CA ILE A 80 9.92 1.86 -17.19
C ILE A 80 9.01 2.62 -18.16
N ARG A 81 9.37 2.60 -19.43
CA ARG A 81 8.62 3.17 -20.54
C ARG A 81 8.14 2.04 -21.43
N VAL A 82 6.88 2.05 -21.78
CA VAL A 82 6.21 0.99 -22.53
C VAL A 82 5.42 1.60 -23.67
N ASN A 83 5.65 1.10 -24.88
CA ASN A 83 4.77 1.33 -26.01
C ASN A 83 3.83 0.12 -26.12
N THR A 84 2.54 0.31 -25.82
CA THR A 84 1.54 -0.76 -25.75
C THR A 84 0.60 -0.71 -26.95
N ALA A 85 0.10 -1.86 -27.42
CA ALA A 85 -0.93 -1.92 -28.46
C ALA A 85 -2.31 -2.27 -27.86
N LEU A 86 -2.65 -1.67 -26.72
CA LEU A 86 -3.90 -1.96 -26.01
C LEU A 86 -5.09 -1.36 -26.78
N GLY A 87 -6.05 -2.20 -27.19
CA GLY A 87 -7.31 -1.73 -27.78
C GLY A 87 -7.26 -1.31 -29.25
N GLY A 88 -6.25 -1.74 -30.01
CA GLY A 88 -6.16 -1.53 -31.46
C GLY A 88 -5.39 -0.27 -31.90
N GLY A 89 -4.86 0.51 -30.97
CA GLY A 89 -3.97 1.64 -31.21
C GLY A 89 -2.73 1.62 -30.31
N LEU A 90 -1.66 2.30 -30.72
CA LEU A 90 -0.46 2.46 -29.90
C LEU A 90 -0.71 3.46 -28.76
N GLN A 91 -0.37 3.08 -27.53
CA GLN A 91 -0.44 3.91 -26.34
C GLN A 91 0.89 3.92 -25.60
N CYS A 92 1.33 5.11 -25.25
CA CYS A 92 2.55 5.40 -24.51
C CYS A 92 2.23 5.38 -23.03
N GLN A 93 2.75 4.38 -22.32
CA GLN A 93 2.59 4.23 -20.88
C GLN A 93 3.95 4.24 -20.22
N ALA A 94 4.09 4.92 -19.09
CA ALA A 94 5.31 4.83 -18.31
C ALA A 94 5.04 4.92 -16.82
N PHE A 95 5.94 4.32 -16.06
CA PHE A 95 5.93 4.27 -14.61
C PHE A 95 7.30 4.73 -14.11
N GLN A 96 7.31 5.64 -13.14
CA GLN A 96 8.53 6.13 -12.52
C GLN A 96 8.37 6.12 -11.01
N LEU A 97 9.29 5.47 -10.31
CA LEU A 97 9.35 5.51 -8.87
C LEU A 97 10.27 6.66 -8.43
N ALA A 98 9.71 7.64 -7.74
CA ALA A 98 10.40 8.79 -7.20
C ALA A 98 10.31 8.82 -5.65
N ALA A 99 10.86 9.86 -5.04
CA ALA A 99 10.88 10.00 -3.58
C ALA A 99 9.50 10.23 -2.96
N ASP A 100 8.57 10.81 -3.73
CA ASP A 100 7.19 11.13 -3.34
C ASP A 100 6.16 10.09 -3.76
N GLY A 101 6.59 9.04 -4.47
CA GLY A 101 5.75 7.89 -4.79
C GLY A 101 5.98 7.35 -6.21
N LEU A 102 5.02 6.56 -6.66
CA LEU A 102 4.97 6.06 -8.03
C LEU A 102 4.18 7.05 -8.91
N HIS A 103 4.82 7.49 -9.98
CA HIS A 103 4.24 8.33 -11.01
C HIS A 103 3.85 7.46 -12.20
N MET A 104 2.78 7.86 -12.88
CA MET A 104 2.31 7.17 -14.09
C MET A 104 1.86 8.19 -15.13
N THR A 105 2.14 7.90 -16.39
CA THR A 105 1.54 8.58 -17.52
C THR A 105 0.99 7.58 -18.52
N VAL A 106 -0.11 7.95 -19.17
CA VAL A 106 -0.73 7.21 -20.29
C VAL A 106 -1.15 8.22 -21.34
N SER A 107 -0.67 8.06 -22.58
CA SER A 107 -0.98 8.97 -23.69
C SER A 107 -1.12 8.20 -25.00
N SER A 108 -1.94 8.71 -25.91
CA SER A 108 -2.02 8.23 -27.30
C SER A 108 -1.07 8.98 -28.24
N SER A 109 -0.28 9.90 -27.71
CA SER A 109 0.71 10.72 -28.41
C SER A 109 2.05 10.67 -27.66
N PRO A 110 3.16 11.15 -28.26
CA PRO A 110 4.47 11.18 -27.59
C PRO A 110 4.36 11.78 -26.19
N ALA A 111 4.83 11.05 -25.19
CA ALA A 111 4.69 11.44 -23.79
C ALA A 111 5.94 12.24 -23.34
N PRO A 112 5.79 13.21 -22.40
CA PRO A 112 6.93 14.00 -21.93
C PRO A 112 7.90 13.11 -21.16
N SER A 113 9.21 13.32 -21.31
CA SER A 113 10.25 12.46 -20.71
C SER A 113 10.31 12.47 -19.17
N SER A 114 9.64 13.43 -18.52
CA SER A 114 9.57 13.63 -17.06
C SER A 114 8.33 14.43 -16.65
N GLY A 115 8.12 14.62 -15.34
CA GLY A 115 7.07 15.51 -14.80
C GLY A 115 5.67 14.88 -14.77
N TRP A 116 5.62 13.54 -14.67
CA TRP A 116 4.35 12.81 -14.61
C TRP A 116 3.66 13.03 -13.26
N PRO A 117 2.32 13.00 -13.21
CA PRO A 117 1.61 13.11 -11.95
C PRO A 117 1.88 11.90 -11.04
N VAL A 118 1.86 12.14 -9.72
CA VAL A 118 1.89 11.06 -8.73
C VAL A 118 0.61 10.23 -8.91
N TRP A 119 0.79 8.95 -9.14
CA TRP A 119 -0.31 7.99 -9.24
C TRP A 119 -0.55 7.29 -7.91
N GLN A 120 0.51 6.86 -7.22
CA GLN A 120 0.46 6.22 -5.90
C GLN A 120 1.54 6.80 -4.98
N ALA A 121 1.15 7.67 -4.05
CA ALA A 121 2.09 8.33 -3.13
C ALA A 121 2.70 7.39 -2.07
N ASP A 122 2.02 6.28 -1.76
CA ASP A 122 2.43 5.32 -0.72
C ASP A 122 3.10 4.08 -1.29
N VAL A 123 3.84 4.25 -2.38
CA VAL A 123 4.68 3.21 -2.99
C VAL A 123 6.12 3.69 -2.94
N ALA A 124 6.99 2.85 -2.39
CA ALA A 124 8.41 3.14 -2.22
C ALA A 124 9.27 2.03 -2.82
N ALA A 125 10.55 2.33 -3.04
CA ALA A 125 11.50 1.34 -3.49
C ALA A 125 11.66 0.27 -2.41
N GLY A 126 11.64 -1.00 -2.82
CA GLY A 126 11.96 -2.11 -1.92
C GLY A 126 13.46 -2.20 -1.68
N SER A 127 13.94 -3.36 -1.24
CA SER A 127 15.37 -3.67 -1.15
C SER A 127 15.98 -3.93 -2.54
N GLY A 128 16.02 -2.92 -3.41
CA GLY A 128 16.62 -3.03 -4.75
C GLY A 128 16.06 -2.03 -5.75
N ALA A 129 16.40 -2.25 -7.03
CA ALA A 129 15.83 -1.49 -8.13
C ALA A 129 14.32 -1.77 -8.24
N PHE A 130 13.55 -0.72 -8.55
CA PHE A 130 12.10 -0.85 -8.76
C PHE A 130 11.80 -1.81 -9.91
N ILE A 131 12.57 -1.68 -10.99
CA ILE A 131 12.45 -2.43 -12.23
C ILE A 131 13.86 -2.91 -12.61
N SER A 132 13.96 -4.18 -13.00
CA SER A 132 15.17 -4.74 -13.60
C SER A 132 14.82 -5.52 -14.86
N GLN A 133 15.55 -5.28 -15.95
CA GLN A 133 15.31 -5.91 -17.23
C GLN A 133 16.18 -7.15 -17.43
N SER A 134 15.59 -8.22 -17.96
CA SER A 134 16.30 -9.39 -18.45
C SER A 134 15.67 -9.88 -19.74
N GLY A 135 16.31 -9.58 -20.88
CA GLY A 135 15.77 -9.83 -22.21
C GLY A 135 14.42 -9.15 -22.43
N ASN A 136 13.39 -9.95 -22.71
CA ASN A 136 12.00 -9.50 -22.94
C ASN A 136 11.12 -9.54 -21.67
N SER A 137 11.76 -9.67 -20.50
CA SER A 137 11.08 -9.69 -19.21
C SER A 137 11.58 -8.57 -18.32
N VAL A 138 10.71 -8.15 -17.42
CA VAL A 138 10.98 -7.16 -16.40
C VAL A 138 10.61 -7.75 -15.05
N ALA A 139 11.56 -7.80 -14.12
CA ALA A 139 11.27 -8.05 -12.73
C ALA A 139 10.99 -6.71 -12.04
N TYR A 140 9.91 -6.66 -11.25
CA TYR A 140 9.55 -5.50 -10.44
C TYR A 140 9.63 -5.84 -8.96
N SER A 141 9.99 -4.84 -8.14
CA SER A 141 10.11 -4.96 -6.69
C SER A 141 9.82 -3.61 -6.02
N PHE A 142 8.83 -3.55 -5.14
CA PHE A 142 8.46 -2.33 -4.43
C PHE A 142 7.72 -2.62 -3.13
N ASP A 143 7.65 -1.61 -2.27
CA ASP A 143 6.93 -1.67 -1.01
C ASP A 143 5.71 -0.76 -1.05
N ALA A 144 4.54 -1.32 -0.75
CA ALA A 144 3.35 -0.53 -0.47
C ALA A 144 3.32 -0.16 1.02
N LEU A 145 3.32 1.13 1.32
CA LEU A 145 3.42 1.64 2.69
C LEU A 145 2.07 1.60 3.40
N SER A 146 2.05 1.04 4.60
CA SER A 146 0.88 1.00 5.49
C SER A 146 0.81 2.29 6.32
N ARG A 147 0.34 3.40 5.72
CA ARG A 147 0.24 4.71 6.39
C ARG A 147 -1.16 5.00 6.93
N SER A 148 -1.19 5.80 8.00
CA SER A 148 -2.35 6.54 8.47
C SER A 148 -1.94 8.01 8.65
N GLY A 149 -2.35 8.87 7.71
CA GLY A 149 -1.83 10.22 7.61
C GLY A 149 -0.33 10.21 7.27
N ALA A 150 0.48 10.96 8.03
CA ALA A 150 1.92 11.04 7.80
C ALA A 150 2.73 9.88 8.42
N GLN A 151 2.10 9.02 9.24
CA GLN A 151 2.79 8.00 10.01
C GLN A 151 2.64 6.62 9.35
N VAL A 152 3.73 5.85 9.34
CA VAL A 152 3.69 4.41 9.02
C VAL A 152 3.22 3.67 10.27
N VAL A 153 2.06 3.02 10.18
CA VAL A 153 1.38 2.40 11.33
C VAL A 153 1.51 0.87 11.37
N ALA A 154 2.03 0.26 10.31
CA ALA A 154 2.33 -1.16 10.23
C ALA A 154 3.51 -1.39 9.27
N ALA A 155 4.05 -2.61 9.27
CA ALA A 155 5.09 -2.99 8.31
C ALA A 155 4.61 -2.76 6.86
N PRO A 156 5.50 -2.35 5.94
CA PRO A 156 5.19 -2.29 4.51
C PRO A 156 4.84 -3.67 3.97
N VAL A 157 4.03 -3.68 2.91
CA VAL A 157 3.72 -4.91 2.17
C VAL A 157 4.62 -4.95 0.94
N HIS A 158 5.51 -5.95 0.89
CA HIS A 158 6.45 -6.13 -0.19
C HIS A 158 5.80 -6.81 -1.39
N PHE A 159 5.99 -6.23 -2.57
CA PHE A 159 5.51 -6.77 -3.84
C PHE A 159 6.69 -7.02 -4.76
N GLN A 160 6.74 -8.23 -5.32
CA GLN A 160 7.71 -8.60 -6.33
C GLN A 160 7.08 -9.54 -7.35
N GLY A 161 7.58 -9.48 -8.59
CA GLY A 161 7.09 -10.33 -9.66
C GLY A 161 7.91 -10.18 -10.93
N THR A 162 7.54 -10.94 -11.95
CA THR A 162 8.15 -10.84 -13.28
C THR A 162 7.06 -10.74 -14.32
N ALA A 163 7.14 -9.69 -15.13
CA ALA A 163 6.24 -9.43 -16.23
C ALA A 163 6.95 -9.72 -17.56
N TYR A 164 6.23 -10.35 -18.48
CA TYR A 164 6.76 -10.74 -19.79
C TYR A 164 6.01 -10.01 -20.90
N MET A 165 6.76 -9.56 -21.89
CA MET A 165 6.19 -9.14 -23.16
C MET A 165 5.61 -10.35 -23.90
N ARG A 166 4.35 -10.26 -24.34
CA ARG A 166 3.73 -11.32 -25.16
C ARG A 166 3.85 -11.06 -26.65
N ASN A 167 4.08 -9.81 -27.05
CA ASN A 167 4.27 -9.49 -28.45
C ASN A 167 5.68 -9.86 -28.88
N SER A 168 5.80 -10.63 -29.96
CA SER A 168 7.09 -10.96 -30.58
C SER A 168 7.39 -10.08 -31.79
N ALA A 169 6.48 -9.18 -32.17
CA ALA A 169 6.75 -8.20 -33.22
C ALA A 169 7.83 -7.22 -32.73
N ALA A 170 8.87 -7.01 -33.54
CA ALA A 170 9.87 -5.99 -33.26
C ALA A 170 9.20 -4.61 -33.28
N GLY A 171 8.85 -4.11 -32.11
CA GLY A 171 8.34 -2.76 -31.92
C GLY A 171 9.48 -1.75 -31.79
N SER A 172 9.13 -0.47 -31.89
CA SER A 172 10.01 0.61 -31.44
C SER A 172 9.30 1.43 -30.37
N LEU A 173 10.07 2.13 -29.56
CA LEU A 173 9.54 3.13 -28.62
C LEU A 173 9.02 4.37 -29.35
N SER A 174 9.35 4.54 -30.64
CA SER A 174 8.78 5.60 -31.46
C SER A 174 7.32 5.26 -31.86
N PRO A 175 6.39 6.22 -31.84
CA PRO A 175 6.59 7.66 -31.59
C PRO A 175 6.47 8.07 -30.11
N CYS A 176 6.36 7.12 -29.17
CA CYS A 176 6.08 7.45 -27.77
C CYS A 176 7.18 8.25 -27.06
N TRP A 177 8.44 7.96 -27.40
CA TRP A 177 9.64 8.50 -26.74
C TRP A 177 10.73 8.80 -27.76
#